data_AF-A0A519TDW4-F1
#
_entry.id   AF-A0A519TDW4-F1
#
_cell.length_a   1.000
_cell.length_b   1.000
_cell.length_c   1.000
_cell.angle_alpha   90.00
_cell.angle_beta   90.00
_cell.angle_gamma   90.00
#
_symmetry.space_group_name_H-M   'P 1'
#
loop_
_entity.id
_entity.type
_entity.pdbx_description
1 polymer ?
#
loop_
_entity_poly.entity_id
_entity_poly.type
_entity_poly.pdbx_seq_one_letter_code
_entity_poly.pdbx_strand_id
1 'polypeptide(L)'
;MAAGSITCRPPHLPQPASFATAMNKQLITATIAAALLPLACSSAYSQAATSTTAAAPSVAAQAKPAAEAAQKAADWTASLNLHDAQKEAAVQAVIAAHLKAIWAYNDAHPYTETPAGLNPATGRPLSQLDRQLVAVSAMPKAIHDNLMSGLRQQLTPPQVEAILDKYTIGKVAFTLSGYRAIVPDLTPTEEEVILANLKQAREQAVDFKGMKQISAIFEIYKDKNEAYLNTHGRNWRTLFKAYVDAVNARKAADKANAPATPKTPSE
;
A
#
# COMPACT_ATOMS: atom_id res chain seq x y z
N MET A 1 -56.90 -23.59 -1.44
CA MET A 1 -56.23 -22.51 -0.70
C MET A 1 -54.75 -22.58 -1.03
N ALA A 2 -54.23 -21.49 -1.58
CA ALA A 2 -52.90 -21.36 -2.14
C ALA A 2 -51.89 -20.86 -1.09
N ALA A 3 -50.63 -21.28 -1.20
CA ALA A 3 -49.48 -20.53 -0.70
C ALA A 3 -48.25 -20.93 -1.52
N GLY A 4 -47.99 -20.17 -2.59
CA GLY A 4 -46.76 -20.27 -3.37
C GLY A 4 -45.68 -19.38 -2.77
N SER A 5 -44.51 -19.97 -2.49
CA SER A 5 -43.34 -19.24 -2.01
C SER A 5 -42.54 -18.73 -3.20
N ILE A 6 -42.67 -17.43 -3.49
CA ILE A 6 -41.86 -16.71 -4.49
C ILE A 6 -40.56 -16.28 -3.81
N THR A 7 -39.44 -16.92 -4.16
CA THR A 7 -38.11 -16.44 -3.79
C THR A 7 -37.61 -15.45 -4.84
N CYS A 8 -37.64 -14.15 -4.50
CA CYS A 8 -37.00 -13.12 -5.30
C CYS A 8 -35.47 -13.23 -5.16
N ARG A 9 -34.80 -13.69 -6.22
CA ARG A 9 -33.35 -13.63 -6.39
C ARG A 9 -32.99 -12.22 -6.91
N PRO A 10 -32.06 -11.48 -6.27
CA PRO A 10 -31.65 -10.16 -6.77
C PRO A 10 -30.88 -10.29 -8.10
N PRO A 11 -30.95 -9.28 -8.98
CA PRO A 11 -30.27 -9.29 -10.27
C PRO A 11 -28.76 -9.19 -10.10
N HIS A 12 -28.04 -10.08 -10.79
CA HIS A 12 -26.58 -10.12 -10.84
C HIS A 12 -26.06 -8.90 -11.63
N LEU A 13 -25.35 -7.99 -10.95
CA LEU A 13 -24.66 -6.89 -11.62
C LEU A 13 -23.42 -7.44 -12.37
N PRO A 14 -23.13 -6.98 -13.60
CA PRO A 14 -21.92 -7.35 -14.31
C PRO A 14 -20.70 -6.63 -13.71
N GLN A 15 -19.64 -7.40 -13.40
CA GLN A 15 -18.37 -6.83 -12.95
C GLN A 15 -17.59 -6.20 -14.12
N PRO A 16 -16.90 -5.06 -13.93
CA PRO A 16 -16.08 -4.45 -14.98
C PRO A 16 -14.78 -5.26 -15.20
N ALA A 17 -14.50 -5.55 -16.46
CA ALA A 17 -13.28 -6.24 -16.89
C ALA A 17 -12.03 -5.39 -16.63
N SER A 18 -11.13 -5.89 -15.79
CA SER A 18 -9.79 -5.32 -15.56
C SER A 18 -8.89 -5.60 -16.76
N PHE A 19 -8.64 -4.56 -17.56
CA PHE A 19 -7.61 -4.55 -18.60
C PHE A 19 -6.24 -4.29 -17.97
N ALA A 20 -5.51 -5.36 -17.69
CA ALA A 20 -4.09 -5.30 -17.36
C ALA A 20 -3.28 -5.53 -18.64
N THR A 21 -2.56 -4.50 -19.08
CA THR A 21 -1.60 -4.57 -20.19
C THR A 21 -0.39 -5.42 -19.80
N ALA A 22 -0.11 -6.46 -20.57
CA ALA A 22 1.06 -7.31 -20.44
C ALA A 22 2.31 -6.60 -20.99
N MET A 23 3.41 -6.59 -20.22
CA MET A 23 4.76 -6.34 -20.76
C MET A 23 5.60 -7.61 -20.67
N ASN A 24 6.21 -7.89 -21.83
CA ASN A 24 6.92 -9.06 -22.28
C ASN A 24 8.27 -9.26 -21.56
N LYS A 25 8.54 -10.46 -21.03
CA LYS A 25 9.87 -10.88 -20.54
C LYS A 25 10.47 -11.84 -21.56
N GLN A 26 11.63 -11.50 -22.11
CA GLN A 26 12.48 -12.47 -22.81
C GLN A 26 13.59 -12.94 -21.87
N LEU A 27 13.61 -14.25 -21.64
CA LEU A 27 14.70 -15.03 -21.06
C LEU A 27 15.71 -15.39 -22.15
N ILE A 28 17.01 -15.34 -21.83
CA ILE A 28 18.02 -16.17 -22.48
C ILE A 28 18.84 -16.86 -21.38
N THR A 29 18.67 -18.17 -21.31
CA THR A 29 19.47 -19.17 -20.59
C THR A 29 20.45 -19.84 -21.56
N ALA A 30 21.67 -20.17 -21.13
CA ALA A 30 22.45 -21.36 -21.53
C ALA A 30 23.89 -21.30 -20.96
N THR A 31 24.22 -22.11 -19.93
CA THR A 31 24.99 -23.37 -19.96
C THR A 31 26.52 -23.22 -20.01
N ILE A 32 27.22 -23.73 -19.00
CA ILE A 32 28.60 -24.21 -19.11
C ILE A 32 28.68 -25.63 -18.54
N ALA A 33 29.35 -26.47 -19.33
CA ALA A 33 29.42 -27.91 -19.26
C ALA A 33 30.46 -28.44 -18.25
N ALA A 34 30.26 -29.70 -17.90
CA ALA A 34 31.11 -30.55 -17.08
C ALA A 34 32.34 -31.08 -17.84
N ALA A 35 33.45 -31.32 -17.12
CA ALA A 35 34.45 -32.34 -17.44
C ALA A 35 35.21 -32.78 -16.18
N LEU A 36 35.28 -34.10 -15.98
CA LEU A 36 36.00 -34.89 -14.96
C LEU A 36 37.54 -34.92 -15.26
N LEU A 37 38.51 -35.34 -14.43
CA LEU A 37 38.69 -36.50 -13.51
C LEU A 37 40.11 -36.34 -12.81
N PRO A 38 40.70 -37.35 -12.09
CA PRO A 38 40.65 -37.68 -10.65
C PRO A 38 42.00 -37.52 -9.87
N LEU A 39 42.00 -37.67 -8.53
CA LEU A 39 42.97 -38.53 -7.80
C LEU A 39 42.66 -38.69 -6.27
N ALA A 40 42.50 -39.96 -5.87
CA ALA A 40 43.03 -40.67 -4.69
C ALA A 40 42.90 -40.16 -3.23
N CYS A 41 42.56 -41.17 -2.38
CA CYS A 41 43.00 -41.44 -1.01
C CYS A 41 42.27 -40.80 0.21
N SER A 42 41.38 -41.61 0.77
CA SER A 42 41.19 -41.96 2.19
C SER A 42 41.73 -41.03 3.27
N SER A 43 40.84 -40.42 4.07
CA SER A 43 41.02 -40.31 5.52
C SER A 43 39.66 -40.18 6.20
N ALA A 44 39.47 -40.94 7.28
CA ALA A 44 38.28 -40.89 8.13
C ALA A 44 38.07 -39.48 8.70
N TYR A 45 36.85 -38.95 8.57
CA TYR A 45 36.40 -37.78 9.33
C TYR A 45 35.04 -38.09 9.95
N SER A 46 35.00 -37.92 11.27
CA SER A 46 33.81 -38.05 12.10
C SER A 46 32.73 -37.07 11.65
N GLN A 47 31.51 -37.56 11.43
CA GLN A 47 30.35 -36.72 11.20
C GLN A 47 29.88 -36.15 12.54
N ALA A 48 30.25 -34.90 12.83
CA ALA A 48 29.48 -34.07 13.74
C ALA A 48 28.31 -33.48 12.95
N ALA A 49 27.10 -33.95 13.26
CA ALA A 49 25.86 -33.42 12.70
C ALA A 49 25.72 -31.94 13.11
N THR A 50 25.86 -31.03 12.14
CA THR A 50 25.50 -29.63 12.31
C THR A 50 23.99 -29.49 12.13
N SER A 51 23.30 -29.41 13.26
CA SER A 51 21.95 -28.87 13.31
C SER A 51 22.02 -27.43 12.81
N THR A 52 21.47 -27.15 11.62
CA THR A 52 21.31 -25.78 11.13
C THR A 52 20.20 -25.13 11.94
N THR A 53 20.54 -24.55 13.08
CA THR A 53 19.69 -23.58 13.76
C THR A 53 19.78 -22.28 12.97
N ALA A 54 18.66 -21.79 12.44
CA ALA A 54 18.59 -20.47 11.82
C ALA A 54 19.12 -19.42 12.81
N ALA A 55 20.22 -18.76 12.46
CA ALA A 55 20.86 -17.78 13.32
C ALA A 55 19.92 -16.59 13.54
N ALA A 56 19.65 -16.25 14.80
CA ALA A 56 18.97 -15.02 15.16
C ALA A 56 19.72 -13.81 14.57
N PRO A 57 19.02 -12.77 14.07
CA PRO A 57 19.66 -11.63 13.44
C PRO A 57 20.61 -10.93 14.43
N SER A 58 21.81 -10.55 13.96
CA SER A 58 22.82 -9.93 14.81
C SER A 58 22.35 -8.60 15.41
N VAL A 59 22.88 -8.25 16.59
CA VAL A 59 22.55 -7.00 17.30
C VAL A 59 22.75 -5.76 16.42
N ALA A 60 23.77 -5.77 15.54
CA ALA A 60 24.03 -4.71 14.57
C ALA A 60 22.96 -4.62 13.46
N ALA A 61 22.42 -5.77 13.01
CA ALA A 61 21.36 -5.80 12.00
C ALA A 61 20.01 -5.28 12.55
N GLN A 62 19.76 -5.46 13.85
CA GLN A 62 18.55 -4.95 14.53
C GLN A 62 18.64 -3.46 14.89
N ALA A 63 19.84 -2.90 14.99
CA ALA A 63 20.06 -1.49 15.38
C ALA A 63 19.58 -0.47 14.33
N LYS A 64 19.72 -0.79 13.03
CA LYS A 64 19.36 0.14 11.94
C LYS A 64 17.84 0.38 11.83
N PRO A 65 16.97 -0.65 11.84
CA PRO A 65 15.52 -0.44 11.89
C PRO A 65 15.07 0.30 13.16
N ALA A 66 15.69 0.06 14.32
CA ALA A 66 15.33 0.76 15.54
C ALA A 66 15.63 2.28 15.46
N ALA A 67 16.79 2.65 14.90
CA ALA A 67 17.17 4.04 14.69
C ALA A 67 16.26 4.74 13.66
N GLU A 68 15.93 4.07 12.56
CA GLU A 68 15.03 4.64 11.54
C GLU A 68 13.60 4.86 12.10
N ALA A 69 13.09 3.93 12.90
CA ALA A 69 11.78 4.10 13.55
C ALA A 69 11.77 5.27 14.53
N ALA A 70 12.84 5.43 15.31
CA ALA A 70 12.99 6.55 16.25
C ALA A 70 13.08 7.89 15.51
N GLN A 71 13.87 7.97 14.43
CA GLN A 71 13.99 9.17 13.61
C GLN A 71 12.65 9.59 13.02
N LYS A 72 11.93 8.65 12.38
CA LYS A 72 10.59 8.93 11.83
C LYS A 72 9.62 9.40 12.90
N ALA A 73 9.60 8.74 14.06
CA ALA A 73 8.74 9.13 15.16
C ALA A 73 9.03 10.56 15.65
N ALA A 74 10.30 10.92 15.79
CA ALA A 74 10.72 12.27 16.15
C ALA A 74 10.27 13.30 15.10
N ASP A 75 10.58 13.09 13.82
CA ASP A 75 10.25 14.01 12.73
C ASP A 75 8.73 14.21 12.59
N TRP A 76 7.96 13.13 12.69
CA TRP A 76 6.50 13.18 12.57
C TRP A 76 5.86 13.89 13.75
N THR A 77 6.34 13.63 14.96
CA THR A 77 5.84 14.30 16.18
C THR A 77 6.20 15.78 16.17
N ALA A 78 7.43 16.13 15.78
CA ALA A 78 7.87 17.53 15.68
C ALA A 78 6.97 18.34 14.73
N SER A 79 6.45 17.72 13.66
CA SER A 79 5.53 18.40 12.74
C SER A 79 4.19 18.84 13.35
N LEU A 80 3.84 18.34 14.55
CA LEU A 80 2.63 18.74 15.28
C LEU A 80 2.83 19.98 16.15
N ASN A 81 4.08 20.37 16.46
CA ASN A 81 4.43 21.49 17.36
C ASN A 81 3.59 21.48 18.65
N LEU A 82 3.70 20.42 19.46
CA LEU A 82 2.82 20.23 20.62
C LEU A 82 3.19 21.13 21.80
N HIS A 83 4.44 21.62 21.84
CA HIS A 83 4.96 22.48 22.91
C HIS A 83 4.84 21.85 24.31
N ASP A 84 4.86 20.52 24.36
CA ASP A 84 4.73 19.71 25.57
C ASP A 84 5.68 18.51 25.43
N ALA A 85 6.82 18.57 26.12
CA ALA A 85 7.90 17.60 25.95
C ALA A 85 7.48 16.18 26.37
N GLN A 86 6.64 16.07 27.41
CA GLN A 86 6.14 14.79 27.91
C GLN A 86 5.18 14.17 26.89
N LYS A 87 4.27 14.97 26.33
CA LYS A 87 3.36 14.54 25.28
C LYS A 87 4.11 14.16 24.01
N GLU A 88 5.10 14.94 23.59
CA GLU A 88 5.93 14.64 22.43
C GLU A 88 6.68 13.33 22.62
N ALA A 89 7.30 13.11 23.79
CA ALA A 89 7.97 11.84 24.10
C ALA A 89 7.00 10.64 24.06
N ALA A 90 5.79 10.80 24.60
CA ALA A 90 4.76 9.76 24.57
C ALA A 90 4.32 9.41 23.14
N VAL A 91 4.06 10.43 22.30
CA VAL A 91 3.69 10.24 20.89
C VAL A 91 4.82 9.58 20.11
N GLN A 92 6.07 10.03 20.30
CA GLN A 92 7.24 9.41 19.67
C GLN A 92 7.39 7.94 20.06
N ALA A 93 7.21 7.61 21.34
CA ALA A 93 7.30 6.24 21.82
C ALA A 93 6.24 5.33 21.17
N VAL A 94 4.99 5.80 21.08
CA VAL A 94 3.88 5.06 20.44
C VAL A 94 4.17 4.81 18.95
N ILE A 95 4.58 5.85 18.20
CA ILE A 95 4.89 5.73 16.77
C ILE A 95 6.06 4.79 16.55
N ALA A 96 7.16 4.96 17.29
CA ALA A 96 8.35 4.14 17.16
C ALA A 96 8.07 2.67 17.49
N ALA A 97 7.26 2.40 18.52
CA ALA A 97 6.84 1.05 18.89
C ALA A 97 6.02 0.39 17.77
N HIS A 98 5.05 1.10 17.20
CA HIS A 98 4.25 0.60 16.08
C HIS A 98 5.11 0.33 14.83
N LEU A 99 5.96 1.27 14.41
CA LEU A 99 6.86 1.09 13.26
C LEU A 99 7.75 -0.15 13.42
N LYS A 100 8.34 -0.34 14.60
CA LYS A 100 9.14 -1.53 14.91
C LYS A 100 8.31 -2.81 14.81
N ALA A 101 7.10 -2.82 15.36
CA ALA A 101 6.21 -3.97 15.32
C ALA A 101 5.80 -4.35 13.89
N ILE A 102 5.37 -3.37 13.07
CA ILE A 102 4.97 -3.65 11.69
C ILE A 102 6.16 -4.13 10.85
N TRP A 103 7.36 -3.59 11.07
CA TRP A 103 8.54 -3.99 10.30
C TRP A 103 9.00 -5.38 10.67
N ALA A 104 9.07 -5.69 11.98
CA ALA A 104 9.39 -7.02 12.46
C ALA A 104 8.36 -8.06 11.95
N TYR A 105 7.06 -7.72 11.98
CA TYR A 105 6.03 -8.60 11.48
C TYR A 105 6.16 -8.83 9.97
N ASN A 106 6.36 -7.78 9.17
CA ASN A 106 6.56 -7.91 7.72
C ASN A 106 7.80 -8.75 7.38
N ASP A 107 8.90 -8.61 8.13
CA ASP A 107 10.13 -9.36 7.88
C ASP A 107 10.00 -10.84 8.29
N ALA A 108 9.17 -11.14 9.29
CA ALA A 108 8.87 -12.49 9.74
C ALA A 108 7.83 -13.23 8.88
N HIS A 109 6.99 -12.50 8.11
CA HIS A 109 5.89 -13.08 7.33
C HIS A 109 6.07 -12.78 5.83
N PRO A 110 7.02 -13.44 5.15
CA PRO A 110 7.20 -13.28 3.72
C PRO A 110 5.98 -13.79 2.96
N TYR A 111 5.76 -13.23 1.76
CA TYR A 111 4.64 -13.60 0.88
C TYR A 111 4.58 -15.10 0.55
N THR A 112 5.69 -15.82 0.71
CA THR A 112 5.81 -17.25 0.43
C THR A 112 4.95 -18.10 1.37
N GLU A 113 4.61 -17.61 2.56
CA GLU A 113 3.74 -18.31 3.53
C GLU A 113 2.29 -18.38 3.06
N THR A 114 1.82 -17.38 2.31
CA THR A 114 0.51 -17.43 1.68
C THR A 114 0.62 -18.24 0.38
N PRO A 115 -0.15 -19.32 0.14
CA PRO A 115 -0.07 -20.06 -1.12
C PRO A 115 -0.46 -19.22 -2.34
N ALA A 116 0.06 -19.57 -3.52
CA ALA A 116 -0.20 -18.85 -4.77
C ALA A 116 -1.62 -19.06 -5.36
N GLY A 117 -2.59 -19.46 -4.54
CA GLY A 117 -3.95 -19.85 -4.96
C GLY A 117 -4.73 -18.81 -5.76
N LEU A 118 -6.01 -19.04 -5.99
CA LEU A 118 -6.83 -18.12 -6.79
C LEU A 118 -7.34 -16.94 -5.96
N ASN A 119 -7.33 -15.75 -6.56
CA ASN A 119 -8.06 -14.60 -6.03
C ASN A 119 -9.56 -14.77 -6.39
N PRO A 120 -10.47 -14.91 -5.40
CA PRO A 120 -11.87 -15.20 -5.66
C PRO A 120 -12.62 -14.03 -6.33
N ALA A 121 -12.13 -12.80 -6.19
CA ALA A 121 -12.74 -11.63 -6.81
C ALA A 121 -12.44 -11.55 -8.32
N THR A 122 -11.29 -12.06 -8.77
CA THR A 122 -10.85 -11.91 -10.17
C THR A 122 -10.75 -13.24 -10.93
N GLY A 123 -10.75 -14.38 -10.23
CA GLY A 123 -10.50 -15.70 -10.81
C GLY A 123 -9.06 -15.91 -11.29
N ARG A 124 -8.15 -14.95 -11.07
CA ARG A 124 -6.74 -15.03 -11.45
C ARG A 124 -5.89 -15.56 -10.29
N PRO A 125 -4.70 -16.14 -10.56
CA PRO A 125 -3.75 -16.47 -9.49
C PRO A 125 -3.38 -15.25 -8.66
N LEU A 126 -3.23 -15.44 -7.35
CA LEU A 126 -2.78 -14.39 -6.43
C LEU A 126 -1.39 -13.90 -6.87
N SER A 127 -1.27 -12.60 -7.09
CA SER A 127 0.03 -11.97 -7.34
C SER A 127 0.89 -11.99 -6.07
N GLN A 128 2.18 -11.69 -6.22
CA GLN A 128 3.04 -11.50 -5.05
C GLN A 128 2.49 -10.43 -4.10
N LEU A 129 1.93 -9.34 -4.63
CA LEU A 129 1.35 -8.27 -3.81
C LEU A 129 0.11 -8.77 -3.05
N ASP A 130 -0.77 -9.53 -3.69
CA ASP A 130 -1.95 -10.09 -3.01
C ASP A 130 -1.52 -10.99 -1.86
N ARG A 131 -0.53 -11.85 -2.09
CA ARG A 131 0.04 -12.74 -1.07
C ARG A 131 0.69 -11.96 0.07
N GLN A 132 1.37 -10.85 -0.23
CA GLN A 132 1.91 -9.95 0.80
C GLN A 132 0.81 -9.30 1.63
N LEU A 133 -0.28 -8.84 0.98
CA LEU A 133 -1.40 -8.24 1.70
C LEU A 133 -2.07 -9.27 2.61
N VAL A 134 -2.30 -10.49 2.13
CA VAL A 134 -2.89 -11.57 2.94
C VAL A 134 -2.01 -11.89 4.15
N ALA A 135 -0.71 -12.15 3.95
CA ALA A 135 0.22 -12.45 5.03
C ALA A 135 0.26 -11.34 6.09
N VAL A 136 0.37 -10.09 5.66
CA VAL A 136 0.48 -8.94 6.58
C VAL A 136 -0.86 -8.56 7.22
N SER A 137 -1.98 -8.83 6.55
CA SER A 137 -3.33 -8.57 7.10
C SER A 137 -3.69 -9.48 8.28
N ALA A 138 -2.95 -10.58 8.47
CA ALA A 138 -3.10 -11.46 9.63
C ALA A 138 -2.41 -10.91 10.90
N MET A 139 -1.80 -9.71 10.82
CA MET A 139 -1.14 -9.06 11.95
C MET A 139 -2.09 -8.93 13.16
N PRO A 140 -1.63 -9.24 14.39
CA PRO A 140 -2.45 -9.09 15.58
C PRO A 140 -3.03 -7.69 15.70
N LYS A 141 -4.35 -7.60 15.85
CA LYS A 141 -5.09 -6.33 15.98
C LYS A 141 -4.54 -5.43 17.09
N ALA A 142 -3.96 -6.02 18.14
CA ALA A 142 -3.33 -5.27 19.23
C ALA A 142 -2.24 -4.30 18.76
N ILE A 143 -1.52 -4.58 17.67
CA ILE A 143 -0.51 -3.65 17.12
C ILE A 143 -1.17 -2.34 16.69
N HIS A 144 -2.26 -2.44 15.93
CA HIS A 144 -3.06 -1.31 15.49
C HIS A 144 -3.73 -0.59 16.68
N ASP A 145 -4.38 -1.35 17.57
CA ASP A 145 -5.14 -0.78 18.69
C ASP A 145 -4.23 -0.02 19.66
N ASN A 146 -3.00 -0.49 19.89
CA ASN A 146 -2.01 0.20 20.70
C ASN A 146 -1.56 1.54 20.06
N LEU A 147 -1.39 1.59 18.74
CA LEU A 147 -1.13 2.84 18.03
C LEU A 147 -2.30 3.81 18.22
N MET A 148 -3.52 3.39 17.89
CA MET A 148 -4.67 4.27 17.87
C MET A 148 -5.05 4.76 19.27
N SER A 149 -5.01 3.89 20.27
CA SER A 149 -5.27 4.28 21.67
C SER A 149 -4.17 5.19 22.20
N GLY A 150 -2.90 4.87 21.96
CA GLY A 150 -1.76 5.69 22.41
C GLY A 150 -1.78 7.09 21.80
N LEU A 151 -2.06 7.21 20.50
CA LEU A 151 -2.19 8.52 19.85
C LEU A 151 -3.40 9.30 20.39
N ARG A 152 -4.57 8.68 20.50
CA ARG A 152 -5.82 9.34 20.96
C ARG A 152 -5.77 9.78 22.43
N GLN A 153 -4.90 9.20 23.25
CA GLN A 153 -4.66 9.66 24.63
C GLN A 153 -3.90 11.00 24.67
N GLN A 154 -3.08 11.27 23.66
CA GLN A 154 -2.15 12.41 23.67
C GLN A 154 -2.58 13.52 22.70
N LEU A 155 -3.30 13.16 21.64
CA LEU A 155 -3.57 14.00 20.49
C LEU A 155 -5.07 14.21 20.26
N THR A 156 -5.41 15.39 19.75
CA THR A 156 -6.75 15.66 19.21
C THR A 156 -7.00 14.85 17.93
N PRO A 157 -8.27 14.62 17.52
CA PRO A 157 -8.55 13.88 16.29
C PRO A 157 -7.82 14.43 15.05
N PRO A 158 -7.77 15.75 14.77
CA PRO A 158 -6.99 16.27 13.64
C PRO A 158 -5.49 16.00 13.72
N GLN A 159 -4.90 16.01 14.92
CA GLN A 159 -3.48 15.69 15.12
C GLN A 159 -3.21 14.19 14.92
N VAL A 160 -4.13 13.32 15.35
CA VAL A 160 -4.05 11.88 15.02
C VAL A 160 -4.04 11.69 13.51
N GLU A 161 -4.98 12.33 12.80
CA GLU A 161 -5.05 12.25 11.34
C GLU A 161 -3.75 12.73 10.67
N ALA A 162 -3.16 13.83 11.16
CA ALA A 162 -1.90 14.36 10.66
C ALA A 162 -0.73 13.38 10.83
N ILE A 163 -0.70 12.59 11.91
CA ILE A 163 0.29 11.51 12.09
C ILE A 163 0.01 10.35 11.12
N LEU A 164 -1.24 9.89 10.98
CA LEU A 164 -1.58 8.81 10.06
C LEU A 164 -1.31 9.19 8.59
N ASP A 165 -1.38 10.48 8.26
CA ASP A 165 -0.99 10.99 6.94
C ASP A 165 0.53 10.86 6.70
N LYS A 166 1.38 10.83 7.73
CA LYS A 166 2.81 10.55 7.56
C LYS A 166 3.06 9.10 7.16
N TYR A 167 2.33 8.16 7.75
CA TYR A 167 2.38 6.74 7.37
C TYR A 167 2.00 6.52 5.90
N THR A 168 1.01 7.28 5.41
CA THR A 168 0.42 7.08 4.09
C THR A 168 0.83 8.13 3.07
N ILE A 169 1.75 9.02 3.42
CA ILE A 169 2.26 10.12 2.57
C ILE A 169 1.12 11.00 2.01
N GLY A 170 0.20 11.40 2.87
CA GLY A 170 -0.87 12.34 2.54
C GLY A 170 -1.84 11.84 1.47
N LYS A 171 -1.94 10.53 1.25
CA LYS A 171 -2.79 9.91 0.21
C LYS A 171 -4.25 10.31 0.31
N VAL A 172 -4.79 10.60 1.50
CA VAL A 172 -6.18 11.07 1.66
C VAL A 172 -6.41 12.38 0.91
N ALA A 173 -5.62 13.41 1.23
CA ALA A 173 -5.73 14.72 0.59
C ALA A 173 -5.42 14.65 -0.91
N PHE A 174 -4.36 13.92 -1.28
CA PHE A 174 -3.98 13.72 -2.69
C PHE A 174 -5.12 13.07 -3.49
N THR A 175 -5.70 11.99 -2.97
CA THR A 175 -6.76 11.25 -3.68
C THR A 175 -8.06 12.06 -3.74
N LEU A 176 -8.43 12.75 -2.66
CA LEU A 176 -9.61 13.64 -2.66
C LEU A 176 -9.49 14.75 -3.70
N SER A 177 -8.29 15.34 -3.85
CA SER A 177 -8.04 16.35 -4.88
C SER A 177 -8.24 15.80 -6.30
N GLY A 178 -7.89 14.52 -6.52
CA GLY A 178 -8.17 13.82 -7.77
C GLY A 178 -9.66 13.67 -8.05
N TYR A 179 -10.46 13.30 -7.04
CA TYR A 179 -11.92 13.22 -7.19
C TYR A 179 -12.54 14.58 -7.55
N ARG A 180 -12.14 15.67 -6.88
CA ARG A 180 -12.60 17.03 -7.20
C ARG A 180 -12.22 17.47 -8.61
N ALA A 181 -11.08 17.03 -9.11
CA ALA A 181 -10.64 17.33 -10.48
C ALA A 181 -11.42 16.55 -11.54
N ILE A 182 -11.77 15.28 -11.25
CA ILE A 182 -12.52 14.40 -12.16
C ILE A 182 -14.01 14.74 -12.15
N VAL A 183 -14.55 15.18 -11.02
CA VAL A 183 -15.95 15.56 -10.81
C VAL A 183 -15.99 17.02 -10.37
N PRO A 184 -15.95 18.00 -11.29
CA PRO A 184 -15.86 19.41 -10.94
C PRO A 184 -17.06 19.95 -10.14
N ASP A 185 -18.21 19.29 -10.27
CA ASP A 185 -19.47 19.56 -9.58
C ASP A 185 -19.75 18.53 -8.46
N LEU A 186 -18.69 18.03 -7.80
CA LEU A 186 -18.80 17.11 -6.67
C LEU A 186 -19.62 17.75 -5.54
N THR A 187 -20.72 17.10 -5.16
CA THR A 187 -21.58 17.63 -4.11
C THR A 187 -20.95 17.45 -2.73
N PRO A 188 -21.33 18.26 -1.71
CA PRO A 188 -20.83 18.09 -0.35
C PRO A 188 -21.08 16.69 0.22
N THR A 189 -22.22 16.08 -0.07
CA THR A 189 -22.56 14.74 0.38
C THR A 189 -21.71 13.66 -0.28
N GLU A 190 -21.48 13.76 -1.60
CA GLU A 190 -20.58 12.83 -2.28
C GLU A 190 -19.15 12.95 -1.75
N GLU A 191 -18.70 14.19 -1.51
CA GLU A 191 -17.37 14.46 -0.96
C GLU A 191 -17.19 13.88 0.45
N GLU A 192 -18.20 14.01 1.32
CA GLU A 192 -18.17 13.45 2.66
C GLU A 192 -18.03 11.92 2.64
N VAL A 193 -18.78 11.23 1.79
CA VAL A 193 -18.69 9.77 1.64
C VAL A 193 -17.31 9.35 1.11
N ILE A 194 -16.80 10.04 0.10
CA ILE A 194 -15.46 9.78 -0.45
C ILE A 194 -14.40 9.99 0.62
N LEU A 195 -14.46 11.10 1.35
CA LEU A 195 -13.52 11.42 2.41
C LEU A 195 -13.57 10.37 3.54
N ALA A 196 -14.75 9.94 3.97
CA ALA A 196 -14.91 8.91 4.98
C ALA A 196 -14.25 7.59 4.55
N ASN A 197 -14.47 7.16 3.30
CA ASN A 197 -13.83 5.97 2.74
C ASN A 197 -12.29 6.13 2.65
N LEU A 198 -11.78 7.29 2.26
CA LEU A 198 -10.34 7.55 2.21
C LEU A 198 -9.70 7.57 3.61
N LYS A 199 -10.39 8.11 4.62
CA LYS A 199 -9.93 8.04 6.02
C LYS A 199 -9.89 6.61 6.54
N GLN A 200 -10.88 5.80 6.18
CA GLN A 200 -10.88 4.36 6.50
C GLN A 200 -9.74 3.62 5.80
N ALA A 201 -9.45 3.96 4.53
CA ALA A 201 -8.29 3.44 3.80
C ALA A 201 -6.98 3.78 4.51
N ARG A 202 -6.83 5.03 4.96
CA ARG A 202 -5.66 5.48 5.73
C ARG A 202 -5.50 4.69 7.02
N GLU A 203 -6.56 4.54 7.80
CA GLU A 203 -6.53 3.79 9.05
C GLU A 203 -6.09 2.34 8.82
N GLN A 204 -6.57 1.67 7.77
CA GLN A 204 -6.11 0.31 7.44
C GLN A 204 -4.69 0.26 6.89
N ALA A 205 -4.28 1.28 6.13
CA ALA A 205 -3.00 1.28 5.45
C ALA A 205 -1.80 1.50 6.37
N VAL A 206 -1.99 2.05 7.58
CA VAL A 206 -0.86 2.34 8.49
C VAL A 206 -0.09 1.10 8.94
N ASP A 207 -0.73 -0.07 8.91
CA ASP A 207 -0.12 -1.34 9.36
C ASP A 207 0.79 -1.98 8.29
N PHE A 208 0.90 -1.38 7.10
CA PHE A 208 1.68 -1.91 5.99
C PHE A 208 3.02 -1.18 5.83
N LYS A 209 4.10 -1.93 5.66
CA LYS A 209 5.47 -1.41 5.49
C LYS A 209 5.70 -0.78 4.11
N GLY A 210 5.18 -1.40 3.05
CA GLY A 210 5.51 -1.07 1.67
C GLY A 210 4.52 -0.13 0.99
N MET A 211 5.02 0.85 0.22
CA MET A 211 4.19 1.79 -0.54
C MET A 211 3.23 1.11 -1.54
N LYS A 212 3.64 -0.03 -2.11
CA LYS A 212 2.76 -0.82 -2.99
C LYS A 212 1.58 -1.43 -2.22
N GLN A 213 1.82 -1.93 -0.99
CA GLN A 213 0.76 -2.45 -0.12
C GLN A 213 -0.19 -1.32 0.31
N ILE A 214 0.36 -0.20 0.79
CA ILE A 214 -0.41 1.01 1.13
C ILE A 214 -1.28 1.43 -0.06
N SER A 215 -0.71 1.50 -1.26
CA SER A 215 -1.46 1.89 -2.46
C SER A 215 -2.56 0.87 -2.80
N ALA A 216 -2.32 -0.43 -2.62
CA ALA A 216 -3.34 -1.45 -2.84
C ALA A 216 -4.53 -1.32 -1.88
N ILE A 217 -4.28 -0.97 -0.60
CA ILE A 217 -5.36 -0.68 0.35
C ILE A 217 -6.18 0.53 -0.11
N PHE A 218 -5.54 1.63 -0.51
CA PHE A 218 -6.25 2.79 -1.05
C PHE A 218 -7.06 2.47 -2.32
N GLU A 219 -6.55 1.57 -3.16
CA GLU A 219 -7.24 1.13 -4.39
C GLU A 219 -8.58 0.45 -4.08
N ILE A 220 -8.67 -0.37 -3.03
CA ILE A 220 -9.94 -0.99 -2.59
C ILE A 220 -11.00 0.07 -2.29
N TYR A 221 -10.62 1.17 -1.63
CA TYR A 221 -11.54 2.26 -1.30
C TYR A 221 -11.83 3.18 -2.48
N LYS A 222 -10.91 3.29 -3.44
CA LYS A 222 -11.18 3.99 -4.70
C LYS A 222 -12.21 3.26 -5.53
N ASP A 223 -12.16 1.92 -5.59
CA ASP A 223 -13.19 1.11 -6.23
C ASP A 223 -14.55 1.26 -5.52
N LYS A 224 -14.55 1.32 -4.18
CA LYS A 224 -15.76 1.60 -3.38
C LYS A 224 -16.35 2.98 -3.69
N ASN A 225 -15.51 4.00 -3.81
CA ASN A 225 -15.93 5.36 -4.17
C ASN A 225 -16.45 5.45 -5.61
N GLU A 226 -15.79 4.77 -6.55
CA GLU A 226 -16.28 4.65 -7.93
C GLU A 226 -17.67 3.98 -7.97
N ALA A 227 -17.83 2.86 -7.26
CA ALA A 227 -19.11 2.18 -7.16
C ALA A 227 -20.19 3.07 -6.52
N TYR A 228 -19.85 3.83 -5.48
CA TYR A 228 -20.74 4.81 -4.86
C TYR A 228 -21.19 5.86 -5.87
N LEU A 229 -20.27 6.53 -6.56
CA LEU A 229 -20.61 7.54 -7.56
C LEU A 229 -21.49 6.98 -8.68
N ASN A 230 -21.15 5.79 -9.20
CA ASN A 230 -21.92 5.13 -10.26
C ASN A 230 -23.35 4.80 -9.83
N THR A 231 -23.55 4.37 -8.58
CA THR A 231 -24.87 4.06 -8.03
C THR A 231 -25.68 5.30 -7.67
N HIS A 232 -25.05 6.47 -7.59
CA HIS A 232 -25.68 7.77 -7.27
C HIS A 232 -25.84 8.66 -8.52
N GLY A 233 -25.95 8.05 -9.70
CA GLY A 233 -26.31 8.74 -10.94
C GLY A 233 -25.13 9.38 -11.69
N ARG A 234 -23.89 9.20 -11.23
CA ARG A 234 -22.70 9.57 -12.00
C ARG A 234 -22.31 8.43 -12.95
N ASN A 235 -21.51 8.75 -13.97
CA ASN A 235 -20.85 7.76 -14.81
C ASN A 235 -19.34 8.00 -14.73
N TRP A 236 -18.68 7.30 -13.82
CA TRP A 236 -17.26 7.49 -13.54
C TRP A 236 -16.39 7.35 -14.79
N ARG A 237 -16.66 6.34 -15.63
CA ARG A 237 -15.90 6.12 -16.87
C ARG A 237 -15.95 7.32 -17.81
N THR A 238 -17.12 7.95 -17.92
CA THR A 238 -17.32 9.13 -18.77
C THR A 238 -16.64 10.35 -18.18
N LEU A 239 -16.81 10.58 -16.87
CA LEU A 239 -16.17 11.69 -16.14
C LEU A 239 -14.65 11.61 -16.20
N PHE A 240 -14.08 10.43 -15.92
CA PHE A 240 -12.64 10.20 -15.98
C PHE A 240 -12.09 10.38 -17.39
N LYS A 241 -12.80 9.90 -18.42
CA LYS A 241 -12.40 10.13 -19.82
C LYS A 241 -12.37 11.62 -20.15
N ALA A 242 -13.42 12.36 -19.81
CA ALA A 242 -13.49 13.80 -20.05
C ALA A 242 -12.34 14.56 -19.37
N TYR A 243 -12.03 14.20 -18.12
CA TYR A 243 -10.89 14.74 -17.39
C TYR A 243 -9.56 14.46 -18.10
N VAL A 244 -9.30 13.21 -18.49
CA VAL A 244 -8.06 12.82 -19.19
C VAL A 244 -7.92 13.56 -20.53
N ASP A 245 -9.00 13.65 -21.30
CA ASP A 245 -9.01 14.37 -22.58
C ASP A 245 -8.68 15.86 -22.38
N ALA A 246 -9.27 16.50 -21.37
CA ALA A 246 -8.99 17.90 -21.02
C ALA A 246 -7.54 18.13 -20.58
N VAL A 247 -6.98 17.24 -19.74
CA VAL A 247 -5.57 17.31 -19.31
C VAL A 247 -4.63 17.14 -20.50
N ASN A 248 -4.91 16.21 -21.41
CA ASN A 248 -4.10 15.99 -22.60
C ASN A 248 -4.16 17.18 -23.56
N ALA A 249 -5.35 17.76 -23.78
CA ALA A 249 -5.51 18.97 -24.58
C ALA A 249 -4.72 20.15 -23.98
N ARG A 250 -4.78 20.35 -22.66
CA ARG A 250 -3.99 21.37 -21.97
C ARG A 250 -2.49 21.17 -22.15
N LYS A 251 -1.98 19.94 -21.94
CA LYS A 251 -0.55 19.63 -22.14
C LYS A 251 -0.10 19.89 -23.58
N ALA A 252 -0.95 19.60 -24.57
CA ALA A 252 -0.65 19.88 -25.97
C ALA A 252 -0.59 21.40 -26.24
N ALA A 253 -1.52 22.17 -25.69
CA ALA A 253 -1.51 23.63 -25.78
C ALA A 253 -0.29 24.25 -25.09
N ASP A 254 0.06 23.79 -23.89
CA ASP A 254 1.25 24.25 -23.16
C ASP A 254 2.53 23.97 -23.93
N LYS A 255 2.61 22.80 -24.60
CA LYS A 255 3.74 22.46 -25.47
C LYS A 255 3.80 23.32 -26.75
N ALA A 256 2.65 23.69 -27.31
CA ALA A 256 2.58 24.57 -28.48
C ALA A 256 2.94 26.03 -28.13
N ASN A 257 2.69 26.45 -26.89
CA ASN A 257 2.97 27.79 -26.39
C ASN A 257 4.34 27.93 -25.70
N ALA A 258 5.12 26.86 -25.60
CA ALA A 258 6.45 26.91 -25.01
C ALA A 258 7.41 27.71 -25.93
N PRO A 259 8.09 28.76 -25.43
CA PRO A 259 9.00 29.55 -26.25
C PRO A 259 10.16 28.68 -26.76
N ALA A 260 10.48 28.84 -28.04
CA ALA A 260 11.60 28.14 -28.66
C ALA A 260 12.89 28.46 -27.90
N THR A 261 13.56 27.44 -27.36
CA THR A 261 14.89 27.59 -26.77
C THR A 261 15.84 28.13 -27.86
N PRO A 262 16.59 29.22 -27.61
CA PRO A 262 17.55 29.71 -28.58
C PRO A 262 18.62 28.64 -28.74
N LYS A 263 18.74 28.07 -29.95
CA LYS A 263 19.89 27.27 -30.32
C LYS A 263 21.09 28.21 -30.40
N THR A 264 21.96 28.15 -29.40
CA THR A 264 23.30 28.75 -29.48
C THR A 264 24.03 28.10 -30.65
N PRO A 265 24.46 28.85 -31.68
CA PRO A 265 25.33 28.30 -32.71
C PRO A 265 26.70 28.05 -32.09
N SER A 266 27.16 26.80 -32.13
CA SER A 266 28.53 26.45 -31.78
C SER A 266 29.47 26.99 -32.86
N GLU A 267 30.44 27.82 -32.47
CA GLU A 267 31.66 28.11 -33.25
C GLU A 267 32.62 26.91 -33.27
#